data_AF-A0A524A8F1-F1
#
_entry.id   AF-A0A524A8F1-F1
#
_cell.length_a   1.000
_cell.length_b   1.000
_cell.length_c   1.000
_cell.angle_alpha   90.00
_cell.angle_beta   90.00
_cell.angle_gamma   90.00
#
_symmetry.space_group_name_H-M   'P 1'
#
loop_
_entity.id
_entity.type
_entity.pdbx_description
1 polymer ?
#
loop_
_entity_poly.entity_id
_entity_poly.type
_entity_poly.pdbx_seq_one_letter_code
_entity_poly.pdbx_strand_id
1 'polypeptide(L)'
;MKVSAKLENLIPARTLLVGVLTLILVLNFASFSVSAMNEWLDTDPVERTSTVNKPVDPVFINTGNDSISIPIGESWDFIYNLKSGHRYHIFLVGDWIHNASNPMTDYDIYTYKPSGALFSSHTESAGLPEQVSTDENHHYFVPEQTGEYTFRIVNDERDSENAETAILMVIEHIDVNTEYSQFLEGRDSGDNEVLYSGWAFEFNTSAPEIRVFVDVPSLLDMYEARLFAMAKPDDDVGYSLYGIGVPLGEFFTGFSGDYGGVNTYSQGDRNIEAMDSGEYSGQNLEFIYDTPNSANSSSDIYYYLVIIAEHSQGTVDFVVQTDFEPPVISLDPPDVGVEGEDTEITVTVEDETEIEEIWIEYSTDEGETWRTKDLSKKGDGYRCSLGSLFAGEYVDFTIYAEDAF
;
A
#
# COMPACT_ATOMS: atom_id res chain seq x y z
N MET A 1 75.87 26.82 -2.97
CA MET A 1 76.04 26.06 -1.72
C MET A 1 76.22 24.59 -2.11
N LYS A 2 77.44 24.08 -2.01
CA LYS A 2 77.87 22.76 -2.49
C LYS A 2 78.69 22.10 -1.37
N VAL A 3 78.82 20.78 -1.44
CA VAL A 3 79.60 19.82 -0.60
C VAL A 3 78.63 18.93 0.21
N SER A 4 78.33 17.69 -0.25
CA SER A 4 79.08 16.40 -0.08
C SER A 4 78.58 15.65 1.18
N ALA A 5 78.45 14.33 1.32
CA ALA A 5 78.97 13.15 0.60
C ALA A 5 78.05 11.92 0.85
N LYS A 6 78.23 10.87 0.03
CA LYS A 6 77.72 9.49 0.20
C LYS A 6 78.21 8.84 1.51
N LEU A 7 77.46 7.85 2.03
CA LEU A 7 78.02 6.52 2.37
C LEU A 7 76.90 5.47 2.54
N GLU A 8 77.03 4.33 1.86
CA GLU A 8 76.28 3.10 2.10
C GLU A 8 76.84 2.37 3.34
N ASN A 9 76.01 1.61 4.06
CA ASN A 9 76.45 0.36 4.67
C ASN A 9 75.28 -0.57 5.02
N LEU A 10 75.59 -1.85 4.88
CA LEU A 10 74.75 -3.03 4.89
C LEU A 10 74.88 -3.77 6.25
N ILE A 11 73.86 -4.59 6.57
CA ILE A 11 73.77 -5.76 7.51
C ILE A 11 73.83 -5.50 9.05
N PRO A 12 73.43 -6.44 9.97
CA PRO A 12 72.39 -7.50 10.02
C PRO A 12 71.51 -7.48 11.29
N ALA A 13 70.59 -8.45 11.32
CA ALA A 13 69.72 -8.97 12.38
C ALA A 13 70.22 -9.07 13.85
N ARG A 14 69.19 -9.13 14.72
CA ARG A 14 69.04 -9.84 16.01
C ARG A 14 69.01 -9.01 17.32
N THR A 15 67.78 -8.93 17.84
CA THR A 15 67.38 -9.27 19.22
C THR A 15 67.77 -8.32 20.36
N LEU A 16 66.81 -7.54 20.86
CA LEU A 16 66.47 -7.60 22.30
C LEU A 16 65.03 -7.14 22.57
N LEU A 17 64.37 -8.02 23.32
CA LEU A 17 63.05 -7.95 23.92
C LEU A 17 63.02 -6.90 25.05
N VAL A 18 62.11 -5.93 25.00
CA VAL A 18 61.53 -5.30 26.20
C VAL A 18 60.04 -5.15 25.95
N GLY A 19 59.27 -6.05 26.56
CA GLY A 19 57.82 -6.01 26.55
C GLY A 19 57.33 -4.86 27.43
N VAL A 20 56.59 -3.94 26.83
CA VAL A 20 55.55 -3.19 27.51
C VAL A 20 54.23 -3.72 26.97
N LEU A 21 53.57 -4.47 27.82
CA LEU A 21 52.27 -5.10 27.61
C LEU A 21 51.20 -4.00 27.71
N THR A 22 50.91 -3.32 26.61
CA THR A 22 49.66 -2.54 26.49
C THR A 22 48.64 -3.49 25.87
N LEU A 23 47.95 -4.23 26.74
CA LEU A 23 46.78 -5.01 26.40
C LEU A 23 45.65 -4.03 26.03
N ILE A 24 45.62 -3.57 24.78
CA ILE A 24 44.39 -3.01 24.20
C ILE A 24 43.52 -4.22 23.88
N LEU A 25 42.69 -4.58 24.85
CA LEU A 25 41.56 -5.45 24.66
C LEU A 25 40.59 -4.69 23.74
N VAL A 26 40.73 -4.87 22.42
CA VAL A 26 39.67 -4.53 21.48
C VAL A 26 38.57 -5.56 21.72
N LEU A 27 37.71 -5.26 22.71
CA LEU A 27 36.37 -5.82 22.73
C LEU A 27 35.72 -5.28 21.46
N ASN A 28 35.70 -6.09 20.41
CA ASN A 28 34.68 -5.98 19.37
C ASN A 28 33.33 -6.24 20.06
N PHE A 29 32.81 -5.24 20.75
CA PHE A 29 31.38 -5.04 20.71
C PHE A 29 31.12 -4.60 19.27
N ALA A 30 30.80 -5.56 18.41
CA ALA A 30 29.83 -5.26 17.39
C ALA A 30 28.61 -4.78 18.17
N SER A 31 28.49 -3.46 18.32
CA SER A 31 27.19 -2.87 18.54
C SER A 31 26.42 -3.26 17.29
N PHE A 32 25.67 -4.35 17.38
CA PHE A 32 24.54 -4.53 16.50
C PHE A 32 23.64 -3.35 16.82
N SER A 33 23.74 -2.29 16.02
CA SER A 33 22.63 -1.38 15.89
C SER A 33 21.48 -2.27 15.42
N VAL A 34 20.52 -2.52 16.31
CA VAL A 34 19.25 -3.12 15.93
C VAL A 34 18.60 -2.05 15.05
N SER A 35 18.87 -2.15 13.75
CA SER A 35 18.11 -1.44 12.73
C SER A 35 16.65 -1.89 12.84
N ALA A 36 15.72 -0.97 12.65
CA ALA A 36 14.27 -1.22 12.63
C ALA A 36 13.83 -2.31 11.66
N MET A 37 14.72 -2.77 10.76
CA MET A 37 14.56 -4.01 9.98
C MET A 37 14.11 -5.21 10.83
N ASN A 38 14.31 -5.20 12.16
CA ASN A 38 14.00 -6.33 13.05
C ASN A 38 12.89 -6.07 14.11
N GLU A 39 12.27 -4.89 14.20
CA GLU A 39 11.19 -4.68 15.20
C GLU A 39 9.80 -5.07 14.69
N TRP A 40 9.62 -5.14 13.37
CA TRP A 40 8.33 -5.50 12.78
C TRP A 40 8.03 -7.00 12.88
N LEU A 41 9.05 -7.86 12.97
CA LEU A 41 8.95 -9.31 13.04
C LEU A 41 9.65 -9.83 14.30
N ASP A 42 8.88 -10.18 15.33
CA ASP A 42 9.38 -10.85 16.52
C ASP A 42 9.17 -12.36 16.38
N THR A 43 10.21 -13.16 16.54
CA THR A 43 10.20 -14.59 16.19
C THR A 43 10.65 -15.43 17.38
N ASP A 44 9.80 -16.37 17.81
CA ASP A 44 10.15 -17.42 18.77
C ASP A 44 10.34 -18.76 18.03
N PRO A 45 11.59 -19.16 17.76
CA PRO A 45 11.86 -20.41 17.05
C PRO A 45 11.59 -21.66 17.88
N VAL A 46 11.45 -21.55 19.20
CA VAL A 46 11.12 -22.68 20.07
C VAL A 46 9.64 -23.00 19.96
N GLU A 47 8.79 -21.98 20.01
CA GLU A 47 7.34 -22.11 19.86
C GLU A 47 6.90 -22.12 18.38
N ARG A 48 7.81 -21.83 17.44
CA ARG A 48 7.57 -21.73 16.00
C ARG A 48 6.48 -20.71 15.67
N THR A 49 6.58 -19.57 16.33
CA THR A 49 5.66 -18.44 16.19
C THR A 49 6.42 -17.19 15.79
N SER A 50 5.77 -16.33 15.02
CA SER A 50 6.24 -14.97 14.74
C SER A 50 5.11 -13.98 14.90
N THR A 51 5.33 -12.95 15.70
CA THR A 51 4.44 -11.79 15.79
C THR A 51 4.88 -10.77 14.75
N VAL A 52 3.96 -10.42 13.85
CA VAL A 52 4.16 -9.45 12.79
C VAL A 52 3.42 -8.15 13.17
N ASN A 53 4.19 -7.18 13.63
CA ASN A 53 3.69 -5.97 14.27
C ASN A 53 3.13 -4.93 13.28
N LYS A 54 3.43 -5.06 11.98
CA LYS A 54 2.84 -4.24 10.90
C LYS A 54 2.55 -5.09 9.66
N PRO A 55 1.33 -5.04 9.10
CA PRO A 55 0.94 -5.76 7.90
C PRO A 55 1.39 -4.99 6.64
N VAL A 56 2.70 -4.82 6.45
CA VAL A 56 3.25 -4.02 5.35
C VAL A 56 4.52 -4.59 4.72
N ASP A 57 5.25 -5.46 5.42
CA ASP A 57 6.51 -6.03 4.94
C ASP A 57 6.37 -7.54 4.68
N PRO A 58 7.02 -8.06 3.62
CA PRO A 58 6.97 -9.47 3.26
C PRO A 58 7.74 -10.33 4.27
N VAL A 59 7.15 -11.47 4.64
CA VAL A 59 7.84 -12.48 5.45
C VAL A 59 8.41 -13.56 4.53
N PHE A 60 9.74 -13.58 4.41
CA PHE A 60 10.45 -14.56 3.61
C PHE A 60 10.63 -15.88 4.38
N ILE A 61 10.26 -16.97 3.72
CA ILE A 61 10.28 -18.34 4.24
C ILE A 61 11.25 -19.17 3.40
N ASN A 62 12.14 -19.92 4.06
CA ASN A 62 13.12 -20.82 3.45
C ASN A 62 14.07 -20.16 2.41
N THR A 63 14.24 -18.82 2.41
CA THR A 63 15.09 -18.08 1.45
C THR A 63 16.58 -18.02 1.85
N GLY A 64 16.93 -18.45 3.06
CA GLY A 64 18.30 -18.47 3.53
C GLY A 64 18.43 -18.75 5.02
N ASN A 65 19.66 -18.65 5.54
CA ASN A 65 19.99 -19.02 6.92
C ASN A 65 19.34 -18.12 7.99
N ASP A 66 18.98 -16.89 7.61
CA ASP A 66 18.37 -15.90 8.51
C ASP A 66 16.86 -15.74 8.28
N SER A 67 16.26 -16.61 7.45
CA SER A 67 14.81 -16.64 7.18
C SER A 67 14.11 -17.66 8.06
N ILE A 68 12.78 -17.54 8.17
CA ILE A 68 11.96 -18.54 8.87
C ILE A 68 12.02 -19.85 8.10
N SER A 69 12.32 -20.95 8.80
CA SER A 69 12.40 -22.28 8.21
C SER A 69 11.20 -23.14 8.55
N ILE A 70 10.51 -23.58 7.50
CA ILE A 70 9.38 -24.50 7.57
C ILE A 70 9.74 -25.76 6.77
N PRO A 71 10.41 -26.74 7.41
CA PRO A 71 10.67 -28.04 6.80
C PRO A 71 9.38 -28.80 6.48
N ILE A 72 9.49 -29.81 5.62
CA ILE A 72 8.39 -30.74 5.31
C ILE A 72 7.84 -31.35 6.61
N GLY A 73 6.51 -31.31 6.75
CA GLY A 73 5.77 -31.82 7.91
C GLY A 73 5.73 -30.88 9.11
N GLU A 74 6.37 -29.71 9.02
CA GLU A 74 6.37 -28.70 10.08
C GLU A 74 5.44 -27.54 9.73
N SER A 75 5.09 -26.76 10.75
CA SER A 75 4.28 -25.54 10.62
C SER A 75 4.92 -24.33 11.27
N TRP A 76 4.45 -23.13 10.94
CA TRP A 76 4.81 -21.90 11.63
C TRP A 76 3.60 -20.99 11.76
N ASP A 77 3.43 -20.38 12.93
CA ASP A 77 2.31 -19.50 13.23
C ASP A 77 2.72 -18.04 13.07
N PHE A 78 2.11 -17.33 12.13
CA PHE A 78 2.29 -15.89 11.95
C PHE A 78 1.10 -15.14 12.56
N ILE A 79 1.38 -14.27 13.52
CA ILE A 79 0.36 -13.56 14.30
C ILE A 79 0.35 -12.10 13.85
N TYR A 80 -0.78 -11.63 13.32
CA TYR A 80 -0.98 -10.25 12.89
C TYR A 80 -2.11 -9.60 13.68
N ASN A 81 -1.92 -8.36 14.10
CA ASN A 81 -3.01 -7.56 14.64
C ASN A 81 -3.75 -6.84 13.52
N LEU A 82 -4.95 -7.31 13.18
CA LEU A 82 -5.75 -6.77 12.08
C LEU A 82 -6.92 -5.96 12.61
N LYS A 83 -7.33 -4.93 11.86
CA LYS A 83 -8.43 -4.03 12.25
C LYS A 83 -9.75 -4.46 11.61
N SER A 84 -10.82 -4.46 12.41
CA SER A 84 -12.17 -4.72 11.91
C SER A 84 -12.58 -3.70 10.85
N GLY A 85 -13.16 -4.18 9.75
CA GLY A 85 -13.67 -3.31 8.67
C GLY A 85 -12.61 -2.85 7.65
N HIS A 86 -11.33 -3.15 7.90
CA HIS A 86 -10.27 -2.95 6.91
C HIS A 86 -10.18 -4.16 5.98
N ARG A 87 -9.70 -3.96 4.74
CA ARG A 87 -9.46 -5.03 3.77
C ARG A 87 -7.97 -5.35 3.74
N TYR A 88 -7.63 -6.63 3.81
CA TYR A 88 -6.26 -7.09 3.70
C TYR A 88 -6.13 -8.09 2.56
N HIS A 89 -5.12 -7.90 1.72
CA HIS A 89 -4.71 -8.91 0.75
C HIS A 89 -3.67 -9.82 1.41
N ILE A 90 -4.01 -11.10 1.49
CA ILE A 90 -3.23 -12.10 2.22
C ILE A 90 -2.92 -13.23 1.27
N PHE A 91 -1.65 -13.36 0.91
CA PHE A 91 -1.20 -14.36 -0.04
C PHE A 91 0.12 -14.99 0.38
N LEU A 92 0.32 -16.24 -0.04
CA LEU A 92 1.58 -16.96 0.04
C LEU A 92 1.99 -17.38 -1.36
N VAL A 93 3.11 -16.83 -1.82
CA VAL A 93 3.65 -17.11 -3.15
C VAL A 93 5.12 -17.46 -3.08
N GLY A 94 5.65 -18.12 -4.11
CA GLY A 94 7.06 -18.48 -4.17
C GLY A 94 7.44 -19.21 -5.44
N ASP A 95 8.70 -19.60 -5.54
CA ASP A 95 9.26 -20.24 -6.73
C ASP A 95 8.66 -21.63 -6.99
N TRP A 96 7.99 -22.22 -5.98
CA TRP A 96 7.26 -23.48 -6.09
C TRP A 96 5.98 -23.39 -6.92
N ILE A 97 5.48 -22.17 -7.19
CA ILE A 97 4.31 -21.98 -8.06
C ILE A 97 4.71 -22.31 -9.48
N HIS A 98 4.21 -23.43 -10.00
CA HIS A 98 4.45 -23.78 -11.39
C HIS A 98 3.43 -24.80 -11.93
N ASN A 99 3.20 -24.75 -13.25
CA ASN A 99 2.28 -25.66 -13.94
C ASN A 99 2.87 -27.06 -14.27
N ALA A 100 4.01 -27.43 -13.66
CA ALA A 100 4.61 -28.74 -13.92
C ALA A 100 3.80 -29.87 -13.28
N SER A 101 3.88 -31.07 -13.84
CA SER A 101 3.09 -32.23 -13.40
C SER A 101 3.55 -32.88 -12.09
N ASN A 102 4.62 -32.37 -11.47
CA ASN A 102 5.16 -32.89 -10.22
C ASN A 102 5.72 -31.74 -9.36
N PRO A 103 4.84 -30.86 -8.84
CA PRO A 103 5.21 -29.86 -7.85
C PRO A 103 5.90 -30.51 -6.65
N MET A 104 6.93 -29.83 -6.14
CA MET A 104 7.79 -30.36 -5.09
C MET A 104 7.42 -29.82 -3.71
N THR A 105 6.66 -28.73 -3.63
CA THR A 105 6.27 -28.10 -2.38
C THR A 105 4.78 -27.76 -2.41
N ASP A 106 4.14 -28.03 -1.29
CA ASP A 106 2.73 -27.79 -1.02
C ASP A 106 2.60 -27.12 0.35
N TYR A 107 2.23 -25.85 0.35
CA TYR A 107 2.03 -25.09 1.57
C TYR A 107 0.54 -24.87 1.81
N ASP A 108 0.02 -25.31 2.95
CA ASP A 108 -1.34 -24.98 3.40
C ASP A 108 -1.34 -23.71 4.26
N ILE A 109 -2.48 -23.00 4.28
CA ILE A 109 -2.75 -21.93 5.26
C ILE A 109 -3.98 -22.26 6.12
N TYR A 110 -3.81 -22.26 7.43
CA TYR A 110 -4.91 -22.31 8.40
C TYR A 110 -5.04 -20.98 9.13
N THR A 111 -6.21 -20.36 9.05
CA THR A 111 -6.47 -19.06 9.65
C THR A 111 -7.27 -19.22 10.94
N TYR A 112 -6.82 -18.58 12.02
CA TYR A 112 -7.49 -18.58 13.32
C TYR A 112 -7.91 -17.16 13.70
N LYS A 113 -9.12 -17.02 14.26
CA LYS A 113 -9.65 -15.78 14.81
C LYS A 113 -8.90 -15.40 16.10
N PRO A 114 -9.03 -14.14 16.60
CA PRO A 114 -8.48 -13.74 17.90
C PRO A 114 -9.01 -14.52 19.10
N SER A 115 -10.11 -15.26 18.95
CA SER A 115 -10.58 -16.21 19.97
C SER A 115 -9.81 -17.52 20.02
N GLY A 116 -8.88 -17.75 19.08
CA GLY A 116 -8.20 -19.03 18.84
C GLY A 116 -9.03 -20.06 18.07
N ALA A 117 -10.24 -19.72 17.64
CA ALA A 117 -11.07 -20.60 16.84
C ALA A 117 -10.57 -20.65 15.39
N LEU A 118 -10.48 -21.86 14.81
CA LEU A 118 -10.22 -22.02 13.38
C LEU A 118 -11.32 -21.33 12.57
N PHE A 119 -10.91 -20.51 11.61
CA PHE A 119 -11.77 -19.74 10.74
C PHE A 119 -11.88 -20.36 9.35
N SER A 120 -10.75 -20.54 8.67
CA SER A 120 -10.67 -21.11 7.32
C SER A 120 -9.42 -21.99 7.19
N SER A 121 -9.44 -22.85 6.18
CA SER A 121 -8.32 -23.68 5.76
C SER A 121 -8.23 -23.57 4.24
N HIS A 122 -7.05 -23.22 3.75
CA HIS A 122 -6.70 -23.13 2.34
C HIS A 122 -5.64 -24.20 2.10
N THR A 123 -6.01 -25.17 1.28
CA THR A 123 -5.26 -26.41 1.03
C THR A 123 -5.33 -26.70 -0.46
N GLU A 124 -4.83 -25.75 -1.25
CA GLU A 124 -4.77 -25.89 -2.69
C GLU A 124 -3.88 -27.09 -3.07
N SER A 125 -3.91 -27.49 -4.33
CA SER A 125 -3.00 -28.56 -4.76
C SER A 125 -1.57 -28.03 -4.80
N ALA A 126 -0.61 -28.89 -4.44
CA ALA A 126 0.82 -28.65 -4.63
C ALA A 126 1.15 -27.85 -5.92
N GLY A 127 2.04 -26.85 -5.78
CA GLY A 127 2.42 -25.96 -6.88
C GLY A 127 1.43 -24.84 -7.21
N LEU A 128 0.33 -24.71 -6.46
CA LEU A 128 -0.61 -23.59 -6.58
C LEU A 128 -0.48 -22.62 -5.40
N PRO A 129 -0.50 -21.30 -5.65
CA PRO A 129 -0.42 -20.28 -4.61
C PRO A 129 -1.59 -20.35 -3.63
N GLU A 130 -1.37 -19.83 -2.43
CA GLU A 130 -2.43 -19.71 -1.42
C GLU A 130 -2.85 -18.26 -1.21
N GLN A 131 -4.16 -18.05 -1.02
CA GLN A 131 -4.73 -16.74 -0.71
C GLN A 131 -5.87 -16.89 0.30
N VAL A 132 -5.89 -16.00 1.29
CA VAL A 132 -6.92 -15.97 2.32
C VAL A 132 -7.88 -14.82 2.06
N SER A 133 -9.18 -15.10 1.97
CA SER A 133 -10.22 -14.12 1.67
C SER A 133 -11.53 -14.43 2.42
N THR A 134 -12.38 -13.41 2.56
CA THR A 134 -13.72 -13.51 3.17
C THR A 134 -14.81 -12.86 2.35
N ASP A 135 -14.45 -12.13 1.30
CA ASP A 135 -15.40 -11.49 0.41
C ASP A 135 -15.91 -12.47 -0.67
N GLU A 136 -16.96 -12.05 -1.39
CA GLU A 136 -17.63 -12.90 -2.38
C GLU A 136 -16.78 -13.14 -3.64
N ASN A 137 -15.84 -12.25 -3.92
CA ASN A 137 -14.94 -12.33 -5.07
C ASN A 137 -13.68 -13.15 -4.78
N HIS A 138 -13.48 -13.59 -3.54
CA HIS A 138 -12.27 -14.27 -3.07
C HIS A 138 -11.00 -13.42 -3.19
N HIS A 139 -11.12 -12.13 -2.98
CA HIS A 139 -10.08 -11.12 -3.17
C HIS A 139 -9.43 -10.73 -1.83
N TYR A 140 -10.23 -10.22 -0.90
CA TYR A 140 -9.72 -9.64 0.34
C TYR A 140 -10.22 -10.37 1.58
N PHE A 141 -9.37 -10.38 2.60
CA PHE A 141 -9.72 -10.75 3.97
C PHE A 141 -10.23 -9.52 4.72
N VAL A 142 -11.44 -9.60 5.27
CA VAL A 142 -12.06 -8.55 6.09
C VAL A 142 -12.27 -9.08 7.50
N PRO A 143 -11.46 -8.63 8.48
CA PRO A 143 -11.61 -9.09 9.86
C PRO A 143 -12.98 -8.72 10.44
N GLU A 144 -13.71 -9.72 10.95
CA GLU A 144 -14.97 -9.52 11.67
C GLU A 144 -14.80 -8.74 12.99
N GLN A 145 -13.59 -8.77 13.57
CA GLN A 145 -13.24 -8.07 14.80
C GLN A 145 -11.78 -7.64 14.79
N THR A 146 -11.44 -6.57 15.50
CA THR A 146 -10.05 -6.17 15.69
C THR A 146 -9.35 -7.14 16.65
N GLY A 147 -8.14 -7.56 16.32
CA GLY A 147 -7.30 -8.35 17.22
C GLY A 147 -6.28 -9.21 16.50
N GLU A 148 -5.66 -10.12 17.25
CA GLU A 148 -4.61 -11.01 16.78
C GLU A 148 -5.18 -12.19 15.98
N TYR A 149 -5.00 -12.17 14.67
CA TYR A 149 -5.28 -13.32 13.80
C TYR A 149 -4.01 -14.14 13.62
N THR A 150 -4.15 -15.46 13.57
CA THR A 150 -3.03 -16.36 13.31
C THR A 150 -3.18 -16.99 11.94
N PHE A 151 -2.15 -16.89 11.11
CA PHE A 151 -1.99 -17.61 9.86
C PHE A 151 -0.94 -18.69 10.07
N ARG A 152 -1.38 -19.94 10.20
CA ARG A 152 -0.49 -21.09 10.29
C ARG A 152 -0.15 -21.56 8.90
N ILE A 153 1.12 -21.47 8.53
CA ILE A 153 1.64 -22.05 7.29
C ILE A 153 2.15 -23.44 7.60
N VAL A 154 1.74 -24.44 6.83
CA VAL A 154 2.17 -25.83 6.98
C VAL A 154 2.81 -26.28 5.69
N ASN A 155 4.01 -26.86 5.75
CA ASN A 155 4.58 -27.58 4.60
C ASN A 155 4.05 -29.02 4.66
N ASP A 156 3.09 -29.38 3.80
CA ASP A 156 2.38 -30.65 3.92
C ASP A 156 3.29 -31.85 3.63
N GLU A 157 3.51 -32.72 4.62
CA GLU A 157 4.32 -33.94 4.48
C GLU A 157 3.75 -34.96 3.47
N ARG A 158 2.46 -34.86 3.15
CA ARG A 158 1.77 -35.81 2.27
C ARG A 158 2.10 -35.55 0.81
N ASP A 159 2.19 -34.28 0.46
CA ASP A 159 2.22 -33.80 -0.92
C ASP A 159 3.52 -33.02 -1.25
N SER A 160 4.34 -32.70 -0.24
CA SER A 160 5.66 -32.08 -0.44
C SER A 160 6.81 -33.09 -0.50
N GLU A 161 7.69 -32.90 -1.48
CA GLU A 161 8.97 -33.57 -1.64
C GLU A 161 10.18 -32.63 -1.36
N ASN A 162 9.92 -31.33 -1.18
CA ASN A 162 10.89 -30.28 -0.91
C ASN A 162 10.29 -29.15 -0.03
N ALA A 163 11.14 -28.23 0.44
CA ALA A 163 10.74 -27.02 1.15
C ALA A 163 11.26 -25.79 0.40
N GLU A 164 10.61 -25.46 -0.72
CA GLU A 164 10.96 -24.33 -1.57
C GLU A 164 10.63 -22.98 -0.92
N THR A 165 11.23 -21.91 -1.45
CA THR A 165 11.12 -20.54 -0.95
C THR A 165 9.68 -20.04 -1.06
N ALA A 166 9.21 -19.33 -0.04
CA ALA A 166 7.91 -18.69 -0.07
C ALA A 166 7.95 -17.30 0.57
N ILE A 167 6.95 -16.49 0.25
CA ILE A 167 6.76 -15.13 0.74
C ILE A 167 5.32 -15.05 1.20
N LEU A 168 5.13 -14.86 2.49
CA LEU A 168 3.84 -14.50 3.07
C LEU A 168 3.75 -12.97 3.07
N MET A 169 2.70 -12.45 2.46
CA MET A 169 2.35 -11.04 2.52
C MET A 169 0.99 -10.88 3.15
N VAL A 170 0.88 -9.90 4.04
CA VAL A 170 -0.38 -9.33 4.52
C VAL A 170 -0.22 -7.84 4.32
N ILE A 171 -1.05 -7.24 3.48
CA ILE A 171 -1.03 -5.79 3.23
C ILE A 171 -2.45 -5.24 3.20
N GLU A 172 -2.61 -4.04 3.75
CA GLU A 172 -3.89 -3.34 3.76
C GLU A 172 -4.20 -2.78 2.38
N HIS A 173 -5.40 -3.07 1.88
CA HIS A 173 -5.91 -2.57 0.61
C HIS A 173 -6.75 -1.31 0.82
N ILE A 174 -6.50 -0.29 0.00
CA ILE A 174 -7.21 0.98 -0.03
C ILE A 174 -7.87 1.19 -1.40
N ASP A 175 -9.00 1.90 -1.41
CA ASP A 175 -9.63 2.35 -2.64
C ASP A 175 -8.96 3.65 -3.13
N VAL A 176 -8.90 3.83 -4.45
CA VAL A 176 -8.56 5.13 -5.05
C VAL A 176 -9.71 6.12 -4.82
N ASN A 177 -9.42 7.42 -4.88
CA ASN A 177 -10.39 8.49 -4.68
C ASN A 177 -11.12 8.32 -3.33
N THR A 178 -10.37 8.06 -2.26
CA THR A 178 -10.87 7.96 -0.89
C THR A 178 -9.80 8.45 0.08
N GLU A 179 -10.20 9.23 1.07
CA GLU A 179 -9.30 9.75 2.11
C GLU A 179 -9.03 8.68 3.19
N TYR A 180 -7.76 8.50 3.54
CA TYR A 180 -7.29 7.59 4.58
C TYR A 180 -6.40 8.31 5.57
N SER A 181 -6.34 7.79 6.80
CA SER A 181 -5.46 8.33 7.86
C SER A 181 -4.49 7.28 8.38
N GLN A 182 -3.24 7.66 8.61
CA GLN A 182 -2.23 6.77 9.19
C GLN A 182 -1.35 7.49 10.22
N PHE A 183 -1.21 6.88 11.40
CA PHE A 183 -0.26 7.36 12.42
C PHE A 183 1.16 6.95 12.04
N LEU A 184 2.09 7.90 12.10
CA LEU A 184 3.50 7.68 11.86
C LEU A 184 4.34 8.24 13.01
N GLU A 185 5.49 7.63 13.21
CA GLU A 185 6.52 8.04 14.18
C GLU A 185 7.88 8.04 13.49
N GLY A 186 8.48 9.21 13.36
CA GLY A 186 9.83 9.39 12.85
C GLY A 186 10.87 8.66 13.69
N ARG A 187 12.11 8.72 13.21
CA ARG A 187 13.24 8.02 13.80
C ARG A 187 13.49 8.45 15.25
N ASP A 188 14.02 7.52 16.05
CA ASP A 188 14.34 7.75 17.44
C ASP A 188 15.53 8.72 17.62
N SER A 189 15.88 9.03 18.88
CA SER A 189 16.99 9.95 19.18
C SER A 189 18.38 9.47 18.69
N GLY A 190 18.49 8.20 18.32
CA GLY A 190 19.68 7.60 17.72
C GLY A 190 19.64 7.57 16.19
N ASP A 191 18.64 8.19 15.57
CA ASP A 191 18.39 8.16 14.12
C ASP A 191 18.07 6.73 13.60
N ASN A 192 17.55 5.87 14.49
CA ASN A 192 17.06 4.56 14.11
C ASN A 192 15.57 4.65 13.80
N GLU A 193 15.15 4.01 12.73
CA GLU A 193 13.73 3.79 12.46
C GLU A 193 13.06 3.04 13.63
N VAL A 194 11.76 3.26 13.79
CA VAL A 194 10.90 2.56 14.76
C VAL A 194 9.73 1.92 14.00
N LEU A 195 8.91 1.14 14.70
CA LEU A 195 7.81 0.38 14.10
C LEU A 195 6.92 1.21 13.15
N TYR A 196 6.61 2.46 13.51
CA TYR A 196 5.74 3.35 12.74
C TYR A 196 6.50 4.39 11.89
N SER A 197 7.82 4.21 11.65
CA SER A 197 8.58 5.10 10.76
C SER A 197 8.22 4.93 9.30
N GLY A 198 7.70 3.77 8.90
CA GLY A 198 7.21 3.55 7.56
C GLY A 198 5.99 2.65 7.55
N TRP A 199 5.01 3.00 6.73
CA TRP A 199 3.79 2.23 6.51
C TRP A 199 3.52 2.08 5.01
N ALA A 200 2.82 1.02 4.62
CA ALA A 200 2.45 0.79 3.23
C ALA A 200 1.01 0.33 3.08
N PHE A 201 0.46 0.59 1.90
CA PHE A 201 -0.87 0.19 1.46
C PHE A 201 -0.78 -0.34 0.04
N GLU A 202 -1.66 -1.28 -0.31
CA GLU A 202 -1.87 -1.67 -1.70
C GLU A 202 -3.13 -1.02 -2.29
N PHE A 203 -3.12 -0.78 -3.58
CA PHE A 203 -4.30 -0.44 -4.38
C PHE A 203 -4.08 -0.89 -5.82
N ASN A 204 -5.12 -0.86 -6.64
CA ASN A 204 -5.01 -1.11 -8.07
C ASN A 204 -5.82 -0.09 -8.85
N THR A 205 -5.36 0.19 -10.07
CA THR A 205 -6.07 1.07 -11.00
C THR A 205 -5.60 0.82 -12.42
N SER A 206 -6.50 1.03 -13.38
CA SER A 206 -6.18 1.11 -14.81
C SER A 206 -5.89 2.53 -15.29
N ALA A 207 -6.04 3.53 -14.42
CA ALA A 207 -5.91 4.95 -14.76
C ALA A 207 -4.52 5.25 -15.33
N PRO A 208 -4.43 6.15 -16.35
CA PRO A 208 -3.15 6.52 -16.94
C PRO A 208 -2.32 7.43 -16.02
N GLU A 209 -2.94 8.11 -15.06
CA GLU A 209 -2.30 9.06 -14.16
C GLU A 209 -2.76 8.79 -12.71
N ILE A 210 -1.84 8.91 -11.77
CA ILE A 210 -2.11 8.81 -10.33
C ILE A 210 -1.53 10.05 -9.65
N ARG A 211 -2.35 10.73 -8.84
CA ARG A 211 -1.88 11.75 -7.92
C ARG A 211 -1.88 11.19 -6.50
N VAL A 212 -0.76 11.30 -5.81
CA VAL A 212 -0.68 11.01 -4.37
C VAL A 212 -0.55 12.33 -3.65
N PHE A 213 -1.47 12.58 -2.71
CA PHE A 213 -1.42 13.74 -1.83
C PHE A 213 -1.43 13.29 -0.38
N VAL A 214 -0.53 13.85 0.43
CA VAL A 214 -0.40 13.58 1.86
C VAL A 214 -0.44 14.90 2.62
N ASP A 215 -1.49 15.11 3.42
CA ASP A 215 -1.60 16.21 4.37
C ASP A 215 -0.86 15.87 5.66
N VAL A 216 0.14 16.71 5.98
CA VAL A 216 1.11 16.42 7.05
C VAL A 216 0.85 17.33 8.24
N PRO A 217 0.64 16.79 9.45
CA PRO A 217 0.38 17.61 10.61
C PRO A 217 1.63 18.42 10.99
N SER A 218 1.42 19.64 11.50
CA SER A 218 2.48 20.64 11.76
C SER A 218 3.71 20.19 12.58
N LEU A 219 3.61 19.09 13.34
CA LEU A 219 4.70 18.58 14.17
C LEU A 219 5.46 17.42 13.52
N LEU A 220 4.84 16.70 12.58
CA LEU A 220 5.44 15.55 11.92
C LEU A 220 6.32 16.05 10.76
N ASP A 221 7.54 15.52 10.70
CA ASP A 221 8.43 15.69 9.56
C ASP A 221 8.41 14.41 8.73
N MET A 222 8.01 14.53 7.46
CA MET A 222 7.94 13.40 6.55
C MET A 222 9.26 13.24 5.83
N TYR A 223 9.73 12.00 5.74
CA TYR A 223 10.85 11.68 4.89
C TYR A 223 10.40 11.68 3.42
N GLU A 224 9.59 10.69 3.04
CA GLU A 224 9.19 10.47 1.65
C GLU A 224 7.82 9.79 1.58
N ALA A 225 7.08 10.09 0.52
CA ALA A 225 6.02 9.23 -0.02
C ALA A 225 6.54 8.61 -1.32
N ARG A 226 6.36 7.31 -1.50
CA ARG A 226 6.89 6.54 -2.63
C ARG A 226 5.84 5.60 -3.18
N LEU A 227 5.77 5.47 -4.49
CA LEU A 227 4.84 4.57 -5.18
C LEU A 227 5.60 3.54 -6.01
N PHE A 228 5.22 2.27 -5.88
CA PHE A 228 5.85 1.16 -6.57
C PHE A 228 4.80 0.36 -7.34
N ALA A 229 5.01 0.16 -8.65
CA ALA A 229 4.24 -0.82 -9.41
C ALA A 229 4.73 -2.23 -9.05
N MET A 230 3.83 -3.12 -8.67
CA MET A 230 4.18 -4.42 -8.10
C MET A 230 3.62 -5.61 -8.90
N ALA A 231 2.52 -5.44 -9.64
CA ALA A 231 2.04 -6.45 -10.57
C ALA A 231 1.21 -5.83 -11.71
N LYS A 232 1.22 -6.50 -12.86
CA LYS A 232 0.33 -6.25 -14.00
C LYS A 232 0.12 -7.57 -14.76
N PRO A 233 -0.78 -8.44 -14.28
CA PRO A 233 -0.86 -9.81 -14.77
C PRO A 233 -1.20 -9.94 -16.27
N ASP A 234 -1.94 -8.99 -16.86
CA ASP A 234 -2.25 -9.01 -18.30
C ASP A 234 -1.01 -8.84 -19.19
N ASP A 235 0.08 -8.30 -18.64
CA ASP A 235 1.38 -8.14 -19.31
C ASP A 235 2.41 -9.18 -18.81
N ASP A 236 1.94 -10.28 -18.20
CA ASP A 236 2.77 -11.34 -17.60
C ASP A 236 3.72 -10.83 -16.48
N VAL A 237 3.33 -9.76 -15.77
CA VAL A 237 4.07 -9.22 -14.62
C VAL A 237 3.38 -9.61 -13.32
N GLY A 238 4.00 -10.50 -12.55
CA GLY A 238 3.38 -11.06 -11.33
C GLY A 238 2.50 -12.28 -11.61
N TYR A 239 1.73 -12.69 -10.60
CA TYR A 239 0.71 -13.73 -10.67
C TYR A 239 -0.69 -13.11 -10.72
N SER A 240 -1.68 -13.82 -11.27
CA SER A 240 -3.10 -13.48 -11.11
C SER A 240 -3.76 -14.52 -10.20
N LEU A 241 -4.20 -14.10 -9.02
CA LEU A 241 -4.94 -14.93 -8.07
C LEU A 241 -6.37 -14.42 -7.98
N TYR A 242 -7.32 -15.22 -8.45
CA TYR A 242 -8.74 -14.86 -8.50
C TYR A 242 -9.05 -13.53 -9.24
N GLY A 243 -8.15 -13.04 -10.09
CA GLY A 243 -8.31 -11.76 -10.79
C GLY A 243 -7.59 -10.58 -10.12
N ILE A 244 -6.88 -10.80 -9.02
CA ILE A 244 -5.99 -9.83 -8.38
C ILE A 244 -4.53 -10.11 -8.74
N GLY A 245 -3.76 -9.06 -8.99
CA GLY A 245 -2.33 -9.14 -9.25
C GLY A 245 -1.52 -9.31 -7.96
N VAL A 246 -0.62 -10.27 -7.98
CA VAL A 246 0.29 -10.58 -6.88
C VAL A 246 1.74 -10.45 -7.35
N PRO A 247 2.65 -9.80 -6.60
CA PRO A 247 4.01 -9.56 -7.06
C PRO A 247 4.86 -10.83 -7.13
N LEU A 248 5.86 -10.84 -8.02
CA LEU A 248 6.92 -11.85 -7.98
C LEU A 248 7.84 -11.60 -6.78
N GLY A 249 8.48 -12.67 -6.29
CA GLY A 249 9.36 -12.57 -5.13
C GLY A 249 10.54 -11.61 -5.31
N GLU A 250 11.09 -11.51 -6.52
CA GLU A 250 12.19 -10.59 -6.83
C GLU A 250 11.82 -9.12 -6.63
N PHE A 251 10.54 -8.75 -6.82
CA PHE A 251 10.06 -7.38 -6.69
C PHE A 251 10.09 -6.84 -5.25
N PHE A 252 10.13 -7.74 -4.26
CA PHE A 252 10.33 -7.37 -2.86
C PHE A 252 11.80 -7.15 -2.49
N THR A 253 12.73 -7.44 -3.39
CA THR A 253 14.19 -7.34 -3.15
C THR A 253 14.88 -6.31 -4.03
N GLY A 254 14.18 -5.80 -5.05
CA GLY A 254 14.68 -4.75 -5.92
C GLY A 254 13.80 -4.54 -7.14
N PHE A 255 14.19 -3.58 -7.97
CA PHE A 255 13.52 -3.31 -9.24
C PHE A 255 13.88 -4.33 -10.33
N SER A 256 12.89 -4.67 -11.14
CA SER A 256 13.01 -5.38 -12.41
C SER A 256 12.28 -4.57 -13.48
N GLY A 257 13.04 -3.73 -14.21
CA GLY A 257 12.45 -2.71 -15.08
C GLY A 257 11.69 -1.67 -14.25
N ASP A 258 10.43 -1.45 -14.59
CA ASP A 258 9.56 -0.45 -13.95
C ASP A 258 8.80 -1.00 -12.71
N TYR A 259 9.03 -2.27 -12.35
CA TYR A 259 8.30 -2.97 -11.29
C TYR A 259 9.20 -3.37 -10.12
N GLY A 260 8.64 -3.40 -8.91
CA GLY A 260 9.32 -3.84 -7.68
C GLY A 260 10.03 -2.73 -6.92
N GLY A 261 11.02 -3.10 -6.11
CA GLY A 261 11.82 -2.18 -5.30
C GLY A 261 11.13 -1.69 -4.02
N VAL A 262 9.97 -2.23 -3.67
CA VAL A 262 9.22 -1.76 -2.50
C VAL A 262 10.02 -1.97 -1.21
N ASN A 263 9.97 -0.95 -0.35
CA ASN A 263 10.59 -0.98 0.97
C ASN A 263 9.95 0.09 1.85
N THR A 264 9.87 -0.18 3.15
CA THR A 264 9.23 0.71 4.13
C THR A 264 10.25 1.52 4.96
N TYR A 265 11.48 1.65 4.47
CA TYR A 265 12.59 2.28 5.18
C TYR A 265 13.34 3.30 4.32
N SER A 266 13.98 4.26 4.98
CA SER A 266 14.60 5.43 4.39
C SER A 266 15.75 5.12 3.42
N GLN A 267 16.55 4.10 3.71
CA GLN A 267 17.75 3.73 2.94
C GLN A 267 17.48 2.79 1.75
N GLY A 268 16.23 2.39 1.51
CA GLY A 268 15.90 1.46 0.43
C GLY A 268 15.81 2.11 -0.96
N ASP A 269 15.40 1.29 -1.92
CA ASP A 269 15.20 1.68 -3.31
C ASP A 269 14.15 2.80 -3.44
N ARG A 270 14.31 3.63 -4.47
CA ARG A 270 13.44 4.78 -4.72
C ARG A 270 12.95 4.77 -6.16
N ASN A 271 11.63 4.83 -6.32
CA ASN A 271 11.05 5.17 -7.61
C ASN A 271 11.08 6.69 -7.79
N ILE A 272 12.17 7.20 -8.39
CA ILE A 272 12.39 8.66 -8.53
C ILE A 272 11.32 9.36 -9.39
N GLU A 273 10.54 8.60 -10.17
CA GLU A 273 9.47 9.11 -11.01
C GLU A 273 8.12 9.16 -10.27
N ALA A 274 8.01 8.48 -9.12
CA ALA A 274 6.78 8.36 -8.34
C ALA A 274 7.06 8.53 -6.84
N MET A 275 7.64 9.67 -6.47
CA MET A 275 7.90 10.03 -5.07
C MET A 275 7.88 11.55 -4.85
N ASP A 276 7.67 11.93 -3.59
CA ASP A 276 7.96 13.28 -3.08
C ASP A 276 8.59 13.20 -1.68
N SER A 277 9.28 14.25 -1.25
CA SER A 277 10.03 14.31 0.01
C SER A 277 9.82 15.61 0.78
N GLY A 278 9.74 15.51 2.10
CA GLY A 278 9.62 16.66 2.99
C GLY A 278 10.99 17.18 3.47
N GLU A 279 11.11 18.49 3.65
CA GLU A 279 12.32 19.14 4.18
C GLU A 279 12.07 19.81 5.56
N TYR A 280 10.80 19.91 5.97
CA TYR A 280 10.41 20.50 7.25
C TYR A 280 9.04 20.01 7.73
N SER A 281 8.85 20.02 9.05
CA SER A 281 7.61 19.58 9.69
C SER A 281 6.37 20.30 9.19
N GLY A 282 5.30 19.53 8.95
CA GLY A 282 4.03 20.05 8.41
C GLY A 282 4.05 20.37 6.92
N GLN A 283 5.07 19.96 6.18
CA GLN A 283 5.09 20.08 4.73
C GLN A 283 4.30 18.94 4.10
N ASN A 284 3.23 19.28 3.40
CA ASN A 284 2.45 18.31 2.62
C ASN A 284 3.29 17.75 1.47
N LEU A 285 3.04 16.49 1.14
CA LEU A 285 3.70 15.81 0.01
C LEU A 285 2.72 15.64 -1.14
N GLU A 286 3.19 15.87 -2.36
CA GLU A 286 2.37 15.75 -3.55
C GLU A 286 3.21 15.38 -4.78
N PHE A 287 2.78 14.33 -5.49
CA PHE A 287 3.31 14.04 -6.83
C PHE A 287 2.23 13.48 -7.74
N ILE A 288 2.45 13.64 -9.04
CA ILE A 288 1.66 13.06 -10.11
C ILE A 288 2.56 12.08 -10.86
N TYR A 289 2.06 10.87 -11.08
CA TYR A 289 2.77 9.78 -11.73
C TYR A 289 2.01 9.33 -12.98
N ASP A 290 2.68 9.47 -14.13
CA ASP A 290 2.25 8.85 -15.39
C ASP A 290 2.47 7.33 -15.28
N THR A 291 1.37 6.58 -15.20
CA THR A 291 1.44 5.12 -15.08
C THR A 291 1.98 4.47 -16.36
N PRO A 292 2.47 3.22 -16.28
CA PRO A 292 2.78 2.42 -17.47
C PRO A 292 1.55 2.12 -18.37
N ASN A 293 0.33 2.44 -17.93
CA ASN A 293 -0.88 2.23 -18.71
C ASN A 293 -1.08 3.32 -19.76
N SER A 294 -1.59 2.93 -20.92
CA SER A 294 -2.11 3.89 -21.89
C SER A 294 -3.46 4.45 -21.43
N ALA A 295 -3.84 5.64 -21.89
CA ALA A 295 -5.12 6.28 -21.57
C ALA A 295 -6.41 5.48 -21.88
N ASN A 296 -6.32 4.41 -22.68
CA ASN A 296 -7.46 3.52 -22.96
C ASN A 296 -7.22 2.09 -22.44
N SER A 297 -6.27 1.91 -21.52
CA SER A 297 -6.06 0.61 -20.87
C SER A 297 -7.25 0.28 -19.99
N SER A 298 -7.61 -0.99 -19.96
CA SER A 298 -8.53 -1.57 -18.95
C SER A 298 -7.81 -2.56 -18.04
N SER A 299 -6.48 -2.64 -18.19
CA SER A 299 -5.63 -3.54 -17.42
C SER A 299 -5.20 -2.83 -16.14
N ASP A 300 -5.50 -3.45 -15.00
CA ASP A 300 -5.08 -2.93 -13.71
C ASP A 300 -3.59 -3.15 -13.47
N ILE A 301 -2.95 -2.13 -12.90
CA ILE A 301 -1.65 -2.26 -12.27
C ILE A 301 -1.87 -2.20 -10.75
N TYR A 302 -1.22 -3.12 -10.04
CA TYR A 302 -1.27 -3.22 -8.59
C TYR A 302 -0.07 -2.51 -8.01
N TYR A 303 -0.32 -1.54 -7.14
CA TYR A 303 0.67 -0.61 -6.61
C TYR A 303 0.78 -0.72 -5.11
N TYR A 304 1.99 -0.51 -4.59
CA TYR A 304 2.23 -0.30 -3.17
C TYR A 304 2.61 1.18 -2.95
N LEU A 305 1.80 1.90 -2.17
CA LEU A 305 2.12 3.23 -1.65
C LEU A 305 2.85 3.07 -0.33
N VAL A 306 4.00 3.70 -0.18
CA VAL A 306 4.77 3.74 1.05
C VAL A 306 4.88 5.19 1.53
N ILE A 307 4.60 5.42 2.81
CA ILE A 307 4.79 6.71 3.48
C ILE A 307 5.78 6.55 4.64
N ILE A 308 6.76 7.44 4.72
CA ILE A 308 7.89 7.33 5.64
C ILE A 308 8.03 8.64 6.42
N ALA A 309 8.04 8.56 7.75
CA ALA A 309 8.31 9.67 8.65
C ALA A 309 9.81 9.78 8.97
N GLU A 310 10.30 11.01 9.13
CA GLU A 310 11.68 11.28 9.51
C GLU A 310 11.80 11.67 10.98
N HIS A 311 10.99 12.63 11.45
CA HIS A 311 11.06 13.14 12.82
C HIS A 311 9.68 13.41 13.42
N SER A 312 9.60 13.32 14.76
CA SER A 312 8.38 13.52 15.55
C SER A 312 7.28 12.50 15.21
N GLN A 313 6.04 12.75 15.62
CA GLN A 313 4.93 11.82 15.40
C GLN A 313 3.65 12.60 15.05
N GLY A 314 2.76 11.96 14.31
CA GLY A 314 1.49 12.54 13.89
C GLY A 314 0.67 11.57 13.05
N THR A 315 -0.59 11.92 12.84
CA THR A 315 -1.44 11.23 11.87
C THR A 315 -1.45 12.04 10.60
N VAL A 316 -1.06 11.44 9.49
CA VAL A 316 -1.24 12.01 8.16
C VAL A 316 -2.60 11.60 7.62
N ASP A 317 -3.20 12.48 6.81
CA ASP A 317 -4.34 12.16 5.97
C ASP A 317 -3.85 12.12 4.52
N PHE A 318 -4.31 11.18 3.72
CA PHE A 318 -3.81 11.01 2.36
C PHE A 318 -4.87 10.46 1.41
N VAL A 319 -4.67 10.73 0.13
CA VAL A 319 -5.50 10.22 -0.97
C VAL A 319 -4.63 9.75 -2.11
N VAL A 320 -5.06 8.66 -2.75
CA VAL A 320 -4.59 8.24 -4.07
C VAL A 320 -5.68 8.61 -5.07
N GLN A 321 -5.48 9.72 -5.78
CA GLN A 321 -6.43 10.27 -6.74
C GLN A 321 -6.14 9.74 -8.15
N THR A 322 -7.18 9.28 -8.80
CA THR A 322 -7.18 8.82 -10.20
C THR A 322 -8.30 9.44 -11.02
N ASP A 323 -9.31 10.01 -10.36
CA ASP A 323 -10.31 10.84 -11.01
C ASP A 323 -9.85 12.30 -11.01
N PHE A 324 -9.87 12.91 -12.20
CA PHE A 324 -9.46 14.29 -12.44
C PHE A 324 -10.52 15.05 -13.26
N GLU A 325 -11.61 14.39 -13.61
CA GLU A 325 -12.64 14.94 -14.48
C GLU A 325 -13.85 15.32 -13.63
N PRO A 326 -14.47 16.49 -13.88
CA PRO A 326 -15.67 16.86 -13.14
C PRO A 326 -16.87 16.00 -13.56
N PRO A 327 -17.89 15.89 -12.69
CA PRO A 327 -19.13 15.18 -12.99
C PRO A 327 -19.77 15.60 -14.31
N VAL A 328 -20.23 14.61 -15.08
CA VAL A 328 -20.91 14.85 -16.36
C VAL A 328 -22.41 15.01 -16.14
N ILE A 329 -22.90 16.23 -16.37
CA ILE A 329 -24.33 16.56 -16.24
C ILE A 329 -25.05 16.39 -17.59
N SER A 330 -26.05 15.51 -17.61
CA SER A 330 -27.00 15.33 -18.71
C SER A 330 -28.38 15.88 -18.33
N LEU A 331 -28.83 16.89 -19.04
CA LEU A 331 -30.10 17.60 -18.80
C LEU A 331 -31.04 17.48 -20.01
N ASP A 332 -32.29 17.09 -19.74
CA ASP A 332 -33.41 17.17 -20.69
C ASP A 332 -34.49 18.08 -20.09
N PRO A 333 -34.38 19.41 -20.29
CA PRO A 333 -35.24 20.35 -19.59
C PRO A 333 -36.63 20.42 -20.24
N PRO A 334 -37.70 20.61 -19.46
CA PRO A 334 -39.02 20.82 -20.04
C PRO A 334 -39.07 22.13 -20.84
N ASP A 335 -39.51 22.07 -22.09
CA ASP A 335 -39.65 23.26 -22.96
C ASP A 335 -40.67 24.28 -22.44
N VAL A 336 -41.66 23.83 -21.66
CA VAL A 336 -42.76 24.65 -21.13
C VAL A 336 -43.23 24.14 -19.76
N GLY A 337 -43.47 25.07 -18.84
CA GLY A 337 -44.23 24.83 -17.61
C GLY A 337 -45.73 25.11 -17.78
N VAL A 338 -46.56 24.59 -16.88
CA VAL A 338 -48.00 24.90 -16.82
C VAL A 338 -48.25 25.85 -15.65
N GLU A 339 -48.95 26.95 -15.90
CA GLU A 339 -49.28 27.93 -14.85
C GLU A 339 -50.02 27.26 -13.67
N GLY A 340 -49.49 27.45 -12.46
CA GLY A 340 -50.05 26.88 -11.24
C GLY A 340 -49.71 25.40 -10.99
N GLU A 341 -48.94 24.77 -11.87
CA GLU A 341 -48.36 23.44 -11.65
C GLU A 341 -46.87 23.56 -11.30
N ASP A 342 -46.38 22.58 -10.55
CA ASP A 342 -44.96 22.50 -10.20
C ASP A 342 -44.13 22.18 -11.45
N THR A 343 -43.12 22.99 -11.72
CA THR A 343 -42.14 22.70 -12.78
C THR A 343 -41.02 21.86 -12.20
N GLU A 344 -40.95 20.58 -12.59
CA GLU A 344 -39.89 19.65 -12.18
C GLU A 344 -38.72 19.71 -13.16
N ILE A 345 -37.51 19.89 -12.63
CA ILE A 345 -36.26 19.73 -13.35
C ILE A 345 -35.71 18.34 -13.02
N THR A 346 -35.33 17.60 -14.06
CA THR A 346 -34.69 16.28 -13.94
C THR A 346 -33.35 16.30 -14.64
N VAL A 347 -32.32 15.79 -13.98
CA VAL A 347 -30.99 15.58 -14.56
C VAL A 347 -30.48 14.19 -14.26
N THR A 348 -29.59 13.72 -15.12
CA THR A 348 -28.71 12.58 -14.83
C THR A 348 -27.32 13.15 -14.63
N VAL A 349 -26.63 12.73 -13.58
CA VAL A 349 -25.23 13.08 -13.33
C VAL A 349 -24.48 11.76 -13.27
N GLU A 350 -23.44 11.64 -14.07
CA GLU A 350 -22.57 10.48 -14.16
C GLU A 350 -21.15 10.90 -13.82
N ASP A 351 -20.48 10.07 -13.04
CA ASP A 351 -19.10 10.31 -12.62
C ASP A 351 -18.42 9.01 -12.18
N GLU A 352 -17.09 9.01 -12.11
CA GLU A 352 -16.31 7.86 -11.62
C GLU A 352 -16.36 7.74 -10.09
N THR A 353 -16.55 8.86 -9.39
CA THR A 353 -16.68 8.91 -7.93
C THR A 353 -18.10 9.21 -7.44
N GLU A 354 -18.30 9.22 -6.12
CA GLU A 354 -19.61 9.54 -5.54
C GLU A 354 -19.89 11.04 -5.65
N ILE A 355 -21.01 11.39 -6.29
CA ILE A 355 -21.50 12.77 -6.32
C ILE A 355 -21.91 13.23 -4.92
N GLU A 356 -21.25 14.25 -4.39
CA GLU A 356 -21.53 14.83 -3.08
C GLU A 356 -22.74 15.76 -3.12
N GLU A 357 -22.76 16.70 -4.07
CA GLU A 357 -23.78 17.74 -4.15
C GLU A 357 -24.22 18.00 -5.58
N ILE A 358 -25.53 18.23 -5.76
CA ILE A 358 -26.09 18.72 -7.02
C ILE A 358 -27.10 19.79 -6.67
N TRP A 359 -26.96 20.96 -7.28
CA TRP A 359 -27.87 22.08 -7.07
C TRP A 359 -28.18 22.83 -8.37
N ILE A 360 -29.32 23.51 -8.37
CA ILE A 360 -29.73 24.43 -9.42
C ILE A 360 -29.68 25.85 -8.89
N GLU A 361 -29.11 26.75 -9.67
CA GLU A 361 -29.32 28.19 -9.53
C GLU A 361 -30.30 28.63 -10.61
N TYR A 362 -31.36 29.33 -10.24
CA TYR A 362 -32.37 29.80 -11.20
C TYR A 362 -32.88 31.21 -10.91
N SER A 363 -33.31 31.89 -11.96
CA SER A 363 -33.93 33.23 -11.95
C SER A 363 -35.26 33.20 -12.68
N THR A 364 -36.23 34.00 -12.20
CA THR A 364 -37.54 34.21 -12.84
C THR A 364 -37.75 35.67 -13.24
N ASP A 365 -36.70 36.49 -13.18
CA ASP A 365 -36.74 37.95 -13.38
C ASP A 365 -35.61 38.43 -14.29
N GLU A 366 -35.37 37.67 -15.38
CA GLU A 366 -34.37 37.98 -16.42
C GLU A 366 -32.94 38.08 -15.86
N GLY A 367 -32.62 37.28 -14.83
CA GLY A 367 -31.29 37.19 -14.24
C GLY A 367 -30.98 38.24 -13.17
N GLU A 368 -31.96 39.06 -12.76
CA GLU A 368 -31.77 40.10 -11.73
C GLU A 368 -31.61 39.50 -10.32
N THR A 369 -32.36 38.44 -10.00
CA THR A 369 -32.22 37.68 -8.75
C THR A 369 -32.12 36.18 -9.00
N TRP A 370 -31.18 35.55 -8.28
CA TRP A 370 -30.91 34.12 -8.36
C TRP A 370 -31.28 33.42 -7.06
N ARG A 371 -31.80 32.21 -7.18
CA ARG A 371 -32.18 31.32 -6.09
C ARG A 371 -31.48 29.99 -6.27
N THR A 372 -31.01 29.42 -5.17
CA THR A 372 -30.36 28.10 -5.15
C THR A 372 -31.32 27.05 -4.60
N LYS A 373 -31.28 25.84 -5.16
CA LYS A 373 -32.03 24.69 -4.66
C LYS A 373 -31.30 23.38 -4.93
N ASP A 374 -31.20 22.55 -3.91
CA ASP A 374 -30.58 21.23 -4.04
C ASP A 374 -31.49 20.28 -4.82
N LEU A 375 -30.87 19.39 -5.60
CA LEU A 375 -31.55 18.29 -6.26
C LEU A 375 -31.41 17.04 -5.41
N SER A 376 -32.46 16.22 -5.39
CA SER A 376 -32.47 14.95 -4.64
C SER A 376 -32.54 13.76 -5.58
N LYS A 377 -31.78 12.70 -5.25
CA LYS A 377 -31.80 11.43 -5.99
C LYS A 377 -33.20 10.80 -5.98
N LYS A 378 -33.73 10.50 -7.17
CA LYS A 378 -35.10 10.00 -7.42
C LYS A 378 -35.09 9.03 -8.61
N GLY A 379 -35.00 7.73 -8.32
CA GLY A 379 -34.81 6.71 -9.36
C GLY A 379 -33.40 6.81 -9.92
N ASP A 380 -33.28 6.81 -11.25
CA ASP A 380 -32.00 6.83 -11.97
C ASP A 380 -31.45 8.25 -12.22
N GLY A 381 -32.02 9.29 -11.58
CA GLY A 381 -31.58 10.67 -11.76
C GLY A 381 -31.89 11.55 -10.55
N TYR A 382 -31.61 12.84 -10.69
CA TYR A 382 -31.78 13.85 -9.66
C TYR A 382 -32.86 14.85 -10.04
N ARG A 383 -33.63 15.30 -9.05
CA ARG A 383 -34.81 16.13 -9.30
C ARG A 383 -34.97 17.26 -8.29
N CYS A 384 -35.48 18.38 -8.78
CA CYS A 384 -36.02 19.44 -7.93
C CYS A 384 -37.29 20.04 -8.55
N SER A 385 -38.23 20.44 -7.71
CA SER A 385 -39.39 21.25 -8.13
C SER A 385 -39.04 22.74 -7.97
N LEU A 386 -39.18 23.56 -9.02
CA LEU A 386 -39.03 25.01 -8.94
C LEU A 386 -40.29 25.71 -8.39
N GLY A 387 -41.34 24.94 -8.11
CA GLY A 387 -42.65 25.45 -7.70
C GLY A 387 -43.50 25.92 -8.88
N SER A 388 -44.59 26.62 -8.57
CA SER A 388 -45.52 27.15 -9.56
C SER A 388 -45.00 28.44 -10.20
N LEU A 389 -44.91 28.45 -11.53
CA LEU A 389 -44.55 29.61 -12.34
C LEU A 389 -45.83 30.32 -12.85
N PHE A 390 -45.75 31.62 -13.09
CA PHE A 390 -46.84 32.40 -13.69
C PHE A 390 -46.79 32.35 -15.22
N ALA A 391 -47.96 32.49 -15.86
CA ALA A 391 -48.01 32.54 -17.32
C ALA A 391 -47.19 33.73 -17.87
N GLY A 392 -46.23 33.41 -18.75
CA GLY A 392 -45.35 34.40 -19.38
C GLY A 392 -44.03 34.65 -18.65
N GLU A 393 -43.76 33.95 -17.55
CA GLU A 393 -42.43 33.92 -16.93
C GLU A 393 -41.45 33.06 -17.74
N TYR A 394 -40.20 33.51 -17.80
CA TYR A 394 -39.07 32.75 -18.32
C TYR A 394 -38.18 32.40 -17.14
N VAL A 395 -37.66 31.17 -17.14
CA VAL A 395 -36.73 30.69 -16.12
C VAL A 395 -35.37 30.51 -16.75
N ASP A 396 -34.40 31.29 -16.30
CA ASP A 396 -32.99 31.08 -16.57
C ASP A 396 -32.42 30.21 -15.46
N PHE A 397 -31.63 29.19 -15.79
CA PHE A 397 -31.03 28.35 -14.76
C PHE A 397 -29.71 27.71 -15.20
N THR A 398 -28.89 27.37 -14.21
CA THR A 398 -27.65 26.61 -14.33
C THR A 398 -27.68 25.50 -13.30
N ILE A 399 -27.21 24.32 -13.67
CA ILE A 399 -27.10 23.17 -12.77
C ILE A 399 -25.63 22.90 -12.55
N TYR A 400 -25.29 22.64 -11.30
CA TYR A 400 -23.95 22.33 -10.85
C TYR A 400 -23.97 20.97 -10.16
N ALA A 401 -22.84 20.28 -10.25
CA ALA A 401 -22.58 19.04 -9.56
C ALA A 401 -21.15 19.10 -9.05
N GLU A 402 -20.95 18.61 -7.83
CA GLU A 402 -19.65 18.43 -7.19
C GLU A 402 -19.57 16.99 -6.71
N ASP A 403 -18.46 16.35 -7.01
CA ASP A 403 -18.01 15.10 -6.43
C ASP A 403 -16.93 15.39 -5.37
N ALA A 404 -16.29 14.33 -4.88
CA ALA A 404 -15.39 14.41 -3.75
C ALA A 404 -13.96 14.89 -4.12
N PHE A 405 -13.58 15.04 -5.40
CA PHE A 405 -12.17 15.21 -5.82
C PHE A 405 -11.84 16.31 -6.82
#